data_AF-A0AA45MGJ6-F1
#
_entry.id   AF-A0AA45MGJ6-F1
#
_cell.length_a   1.000
_cell.length_b   1.000
_cell.length_c   1.000
_cell.angle_alpha   90.00
_cell.angle_beta   90.00
_cell.angle_gamma   90.00
#
_symmetry.space_group_name_H-M   'P 1'
#
loop_
_entity.id
_entity.type
_entity.pdbx_description
1 polymer ?
#
loop_
_entity_poly.entity_id
_entity_poly.type
_entity_poly.pdbx_seq_one_letter_code
_entity_poly.pdbx_strand_id
1 'polypeptide(L)'
;MYINGPQPDARPIRPIPADASFSWPCPRQRVQPRPAGTHVFTRNGINNMNLKNLKVGTRLGLGFGAILLMLTIASVQNIVSLGTLNDGTDAIVTESYTKVAQAQTLMNHSNRIARALRNALLIRDDAKAAKELAVIADKRKDVEAVTQKLAGLVKSETGRQMLAALQAARTPYEAALDEVMRKRSAGDIDGAVDYMLGPMRELQTTYMNSLDALIAHQSAVMETSRVKADATYVQARNLAIVMGLLSLAAGVAGAMLISRQLLGQLGGEPDYVAGIASRIAAGDLAVPIATRDGDQRSLLFAIAAMRDSLAKIVGQVRGGADSIVTAATEIAAGNLDLSSRTEQQAGSLEETASSMEELTATVKQNTESARQANTLAAAASQTALAGGAVVADVVHTMGEINESARKIVDIISVIDGIAFQTNILALNAAVEAARAGEQGRGFAVVATEVRTLAHRSAAAAKEIKTLIDDSVSKVATGTELVGEAGATMERIVAAVKSVTEIMGEISIASHEQEAGIEQINQAIAEMDAVTQQNAALVEQAAAAAEAQQDQAHQLVQLVGVFKLADDRRAAPVSRLNPRKPSRLALGHREAA
;
A
#
# COMPACT_ATOMS: atom_id res chain seq x y z
N MET A 1 51.07 31.66 0.13
CA MET A 1 51.46 32.11 1.47
C MET A 1 50.21 32.65 2.13
N TYR A 2 49.74 32.01 3.22
CA TYR A 2 48.65 32.44 4.13
C TYR A 2 47.22 32.52 3.50
N ILE A 3 46.06 32.19 4.11
CA ILE A 3 45.61 31.84 5.48
C ILE A 3 44.29 31.03 5.39
N ASN A 4 44.10 30.13 6.36
CA ASN A 4 42.89 29.36 6.70
C ASN A 4 41.72 30.24 7.22
N GLY A 5 40.49 29.86 6.88
CA GLY A 5 39.23 30.28 7.52
C GLY A 5 38.17 29.16 7.43
N PRO A 6 37.20 29.05 8.36
CA PRO A 6 36.73 27.78 8.91
C PRO A 6 35.57 27.11 8.15
N GLN A 7 35.61 25.77 8.10
CA GLN A 7 34.53 24.88 7.67
C GLN A 7 33.50 24.66 8.80
N PRO A 8 32.19 24.56 8.50
CA PRO A 8 31.18 24.27 9.51
C PRO A 8 31.14 22.77 9.88
N ASP A 9 30.83 22.51 11.16
CA ASP A 9 30.71 21.20 11.80
C ASP A 9 29.75 20.24 11.08
N ALA A 10 30.30 19.33 10.27
CA ALA A 10 29.62 18.13 9.82
C ALA A 10 29.80 17.03 10.87
N ARG A 11 28.80 16.81 11.73
CA ARG A 11 28.76 15.64 12.62
C ARG A 11 28.67 14.36 11.77
N PRO A 12 29.53 13.35 11.99
CA PRO A 12 29.38 12.08 11.32
C PRO A 12 28.20 11.29 11.90
N ILE A 13 27.27 10.91 11.03
CA ILE A 13 26.20 9.95 11.29
C ILE A 13 26.86 8.62 11.67
N ARG A 14 26.62 8.15 12.92
CA ARG A 14 27.07 6.84 13.37
C ARG A 14 26.32 5.73 12.61
N PRO A 15 26.99 4.65 12.19
CA PRO A 15 26.31 3.47 11.68
C PRO A 15 25.55 2.76 12.82
N ILE A 16 24.34 2.33 12.50
CA ILE A 16 23.44 1.56 13.36
C ILE A 16 24.06 0.17 13.58
N PRO A 17 24.18 -0.34 14.82
CA PRO A 17 24.63 -1.71 15.06
C PRO A 17 23.52 -2.71 14.72
N ALA A 18 23.87 -3.75 13.96
CA ALA A 18 22.99 -4.82 13.51
C ALA A 18 23.00 -5.98 14.52
N ASP A 19 22.62 -5.70 15.77
CA ASP A 19 22.82 -6.65 16.86
C ASP A 19 21.63 -6.57 17.85
N ALA A 20 20.48 -7.11 17.47
CA ALA A 20 19.34 -7.28 18.37
C ALA A 20 18.66 -8.64 18.14
N SER A 21 19.34 -9.71 18.52
CA SER A 21 18.73 -11.03 18.70
C SER A 21 17.84 -11.01 19.94
N PHE A 22 16.55 -10.77 19.75
CA PHE A 22 15.52 -10.89 20.79
C PHE A 22 15.19 -12.37 21.03
N SER A 23 15.72 -12.94 22.11
CA SER A 23 15.45 -14.30 22.58
C SER A 23 14.25 -14.32 23.53
N TRP A 24 13.16 -15.01 23.17
CA TRP A 24 12.13 -15.48 24.10
C TRP A 24 12.43 -16.93 24.54
N PRO A 25 12.08 -17.34 25.78
CA PRO A 25 12.48 -18.62 26.34
C PRO A 25 11.56 -19.76 25.89
N CYS A 26 12.11 -20.76 25.18
CA CYS A 26 11.47 -22.06 25.01
C CYS A 26 11.89 -23.02 26.15
N PRO A 27 10.96 -23.77 26.75
CA PRO A 27 11.30 -24.74 27.80
C PRO A 27 11.97 -25.98 27.19
N ARG A 28 13.17 -26.30 27.66
CA ARG A 28 13.87 -27.57 27.38
C ARG A 28 13.10 -28.74 28.01
N GLN A 29 12.46 -29.57 27.20
CA GLN A 29 12.08 -30.92 27.61
C GLN A 29 13.29 -31.85 27.49
N ARG A 30 13.56 -32.49 28.63
CA ARG A 30 14.65 -33.43 28.89
C ARG A 30 14.36 -34.75 28.16
N VAL A 31 15.22 -35.16 27.23
CA VAL A 31 15.19 -36.50 26.63
C VAL A 31 15.74 -37.49 27.64
N GLN A 32 14.90 -38.41 28.12
CA GLN A 32 15.32 -39.63 28.81
C GLN A 32 15.45 -40.78 27.80
N PRO A 33 16.46 -41.65 27.89
CA PRO A 33 16.56 -42.84 27.05
C PRO A 33 15.64 -43.95 27.59
N ARG A 34 14.88 -44.61 26.71
CA ARG A 34 14.17 -45.86 27.02
C ARG A 34 15.05 -47.07 26.65
N PRO A 35 14.97 -48.18 27.42
CA PRO A 35 15.78 -49.37 27.20
C PRO A 35 15.19 -50.27 26.11
N ALA A 36 16.06 -51.11 25.57
CA ALA A 36 15.77 -52.11 24.55
C ALA A 36 14.91 -53.28 25.07
N GLY A 37 14.10 -53.83 24.15
CA GLY A 37 13.80 -55.25 24.08
C GLY A 37 12.61 -55.78 24.89
N THR A 38 11.50 -56.05 24.21
CA THR A 38 10.75 -57.31 24.38
C THR A 38 9.82 -57.51 23.19
N HIS A 39 10.10 -58.55 22.41
CA HIS A 39 9.26 -59.03 21.33
C HIS A 39 7.94 -59.56 21.89
N VAL A 40 6.81 -58.99 21.46
CA VAL A 40 5.50 -59.62 21.55
C VAL A 40 4.87 -59.61 20.16
N PHE A 41 4.77 -60.81 19.58
CA PHE A 41 4.00 -61.11 18.38
C PHE A 41 2.54 -60.65 18.56
N THR A 42 2.08 -59.67 17.78
CA THR A 42 0.65 -59.43 17.55
C THR A 42 0.38 -59.09 16.09
N ARG A 43 -0.05 -60.14 15.36
CA ARG A 43 -1.23 -60.20 14.47
C ARG A 43 -1.53 -59.00 13.56
N ASN A 44 -1.26 -59.20 12.26
CA ASN A 44 -1.89 -58.63 11.07
C ASN A 44 -2.33 -57.15 11.13
N GLY A 45 -1.49 -56.29 10.55
CA GLY A 45 -1.88 -54.96 10.11
C GLY A 45 -2.89 -55.02 8.96
N ILE A 46 -4.09 -54.47 9.22
CA ILE A 46 -4.88 -53.82 8.17
C ILE A 46 -4.57 -52.33 8.32
N ASN A 47 -3.95 -51.76 7.28
CA ASN A 47 -3.67 -50.33 7.17
C ASN A 47 -4.96 -49.51 7.30
N ASN A 48 -5.18 -48.87 8.45
CA ASN A 48 -6.14 -47.77 8.57
C ASN A 48 -5.57 -46.55 7.82
N MET A 49 -5.86 -46.44 6.52
CA MET A 49 -5.63 -45.20 5.77
C MET A 49 -6.33 -44.04 6.48
N ASN A 50 -5.57 -43.02 6.88
CA ASN A 50 -6.07 -41.83 7.53
C ASN A 50 -6.88 -40.98 6.52
N LEU A 51 -8.14 -41.35 6.33
CA LEU A 51 -9.11 -40.76 5.38
C LEU A 51 -9.34 -39.25 5.59
N LYS A 52 -8.83 -38.66 6.67
CA LYS A 52 -9.00 -37.24 7.01
C LYS A 52 -8.21 -36.27 6.12
N ASN A 53 -7.21 -36.74 5.35
CA ASN A 53 -6.32 -35.88 4.55
C ASN A 53 -6.44 -36.06 3.02
N LEU A 54 -7.34 -36.92 2.53
CA LEU A 54 -7.53 -37.11 1.09
C LEU A 54 -8.22 -35.90 0.44
N LYS A 55 -7.96 -35.59 -0.83
CA LYS A 55 -8.72 -34.57 -1.57
C LYS A 55 -10.21 -34.95 -1.61
N VAL A 56 -11.10 -33.96 -1.57
CA VAL A 56 -12.56 -34.16 -1.60
C VAL A 56 -12.99 -35.05 -2.77
N GLY A 57 -12.45 -34.79 -3.97
CA GLY A 57 -12.71 -35.61 -5.16
C GLY A 57 -12.30 -37.08 -5.02
N THR A 58 -11.16 -37.36 -4.37
CA THR A 58 -10.69 -38.75 -4.15
C THR A 58 -11.60 -39.50 -3.18
N ARG A 59 -12.13 -38.83 -2.15
CA ARG A 59 -13.04 -39.44 -1.19
C ARG A 59 -14.39 -39.75 -1.82
N LEU A 60 -14.94 -38.83 -2.60
CA LEU A 60 -16.16 -39.03 -3.39
C LEU A 60 -15.97 -40.21 -4.36
N GLY A 61 -14.85 -40.26 -5.08
CA GLY A 61 -14.53 -41.36 -5.99
C GLY A 61 -14.46 -42.73 -5.30
N LEU A 62 -13.80 -42.82 -4.14
CA LEU A 62 -13.72 -44.08 -3.38
C LEU A 62 -15.08 -44.50 -2.81
N GLY A 63 -15.87 -43.55 -2.29
CA GLY A 63 -17.20 -43.83 -1.74
C GLY A 63 -18.18 -44.35 -2.80
N PHE A 64 -18.30 -43.63 -3.92
CA PHE A 64 -19.16 -44.06 -5.03
C PHE A 64 -18.62 -45.32 -5.71
N GLY A 65 -17.31 -45.44 -5.88
CA GLY A 65 -16.67 -46.62 -6.47
C GLY A 65 -16.95 -47.90 -5.69
N ALA A 66 -16.90 -47.84 -4.35
CA ALA A 66 -17.22 -48.99 -3.50
C ALA A 66 -18.68 -49.44 -3.63
N ILE A 67 -19.63 -48.48 -3.67
CA ILE A 67 -21.06 -48.77 -3.85
C ILE A 67 -21.33 -49.38 -5.23
N LEU A 68 -20.77 -48.79 -6.28
CA LEU A 68 -20.90 -49.31 -7.64
C LEU A 68 -20.34 -50.73 -7.75
N LEU A 69 -19.18 -51.01 -7.15
CA LEU A 69 -18.60 -52.34 -7.11
C LEU A 69 -19.52 -53.36 -6.40
N MET A 70 -20.09 -53.00 -5.26
CA MET A 70 -21.05 -53.87 -4.55
C MET A 70 -22.30 -54.16 -5.39
N LEU A 71 -22.84 -53.15 -6.08
CA LEU A 71 -23.99 -53.32 -6.97
C LEU A 71 -23.65 -54.21 -8.18
N THR A 72 -22.45 -54.07 -8.74
CA THR A 72 -21.97 -54.96 -9.82
C THR A 72 -21.87 -56.40 -9.33
N ILE A 73 -21.28 -56.64 -8.16
CA ILE A 73 -21.16 -57.99 -7.58
C ILE A 73 -22.55 -58.60 -7.35
N ALA A 74 -23.49 -57.84 -6.77
CA ALA A 74 -24.87 -58.31 -6.55
C ALA A 74 -25.59 -58.64 -7.87
N SER A 75 -25.37 -57.83 -8.91
CA SER A 75 -25.97 -58.05 -10.24
C SER A 75 -25.42 -59.30 -10.91
N VAL A 76 -24.10 -59.50 -10.88
CA VAL A 76 -23.45 -60.71 -11.42
C VAL A 76 -23.95 -61.95 -10.68
N GLN A 77 -24.01 -61.92 -9.35
CA GLN A 77 -24.51 -63.03 -8.55
C GLN A 77 -25.97 -63.39 -8.88
N ASN A 78 -26.82 -62.40 -9.11
CA ASN A 78 -28.22 -62.61 -9.48
C ASN A 78 -28.32 -63.27 -10.87
N ILE A 79 -27.58 -62.78 -11.85
CA ILE A 79 -27.52 -63.38 -13.21
C ILE A 79 -27.09 -64.84 -13.16
N VAL A 80 -26.02 -65.15 -12.40
CA VAL A 80 -25.55 -66.54 -12.24
C VAL A 80 -26.62 -67.43 -11.59
N SER A 81 -27.29 -66.94 -10.55
CA SER A 81 -28.33 -67.69 -9.83
C SER A 81 -29.58 -67.92 -10.70
N LEU A 82 -29.97 -66.95 -11.53
CA LEU A 82 -31.05 -67.10 -12.51
C LEU A 82 -30.70 -68.13 -13.58
N GLY A 83 -29.44 -68.17 -14.03
CA GLY A 83 -28.96 -69.22 -14.93
C GLY A 83 -29.10 -70.61 -14.32
N THR A 84 -28.63 -70.80 -13.08
CA THR A 84 -28.77 -72.08 -12.36
C THR A 84 -30.24 -72.48 -12.15
N LEU A 85 -31.12 -71.53 -11.86
CA LEU A 85 -32.56 -71.77 -11.72
C LEU A 85 -33.19 -72.19 -13.06
N ASN A 86 -32.78 -71.55 -14.16
CA ASN A 86 -33.24 -71.89 -15.50
C ASN A 86 -32.79 -73.30 -15.90
N ASP A 87 -31.52 -73.64 -15.69
CA ASP A 87 -30.98 -74.97 -16.00
C ASP A 87 -31.69 -76.08 -15.19
N GLY A 88 -31.95 -75.84 -13.91
CA GLY A 88 -32.70 -76.76 -13.06
C GLY A 88 -34.15 -76.94 -13.52
N THR A 89 -34.79 -75.85 -13.97
CA THR A 89 -36.16 -75.89 -14.50
C THR A 89 -36.22 -76.60 -15.86
N ASP A 90 -35.25 -76.36 -16.74
CA ASP A 90 -35.15 -77.05 -18.03
C ASP A 90 -35.00 -78.56 -17.80
N ALA A 91 -34.11 -78.99 -16.90
CA ALA A 91 -33.96 -80.41 -16.57
C ALA A 91 -35.24 -81.06 -16.01
N ILE A 92 -36.08 -80.32 -15.30
CA ILE A 92 -37.40 -80.81 -14.85
C ILE A 92 -38.29 -81.10 -16.07
N VAL A 93 -38.38 -80.16 -17.02
CA VAL A 93 -39.30 -80.23 -18.16
C VAL A 93 -38.78 -81.17 -19.27
N THR A 94 -37.53 -81.01 -19.68
CA THR A 94 -36.96 -81.70 -20.84
C THR A 94 -36.49 -83.11 -20.49
N GLU A 95 -35.99 -83.33 -19.27
CA GLU A 95 -35.43 -84.62 -18.86
C GLU A 95 -36.42 -85.44 -18.01
N SER A 96 -36.81 -84.94 -16.83
CA SER A 96 -37.58 -85.73 -15.85
C SER A 96 -39.02 -85.95 -16.28
N TYR A 97 -39.72 -84.88 -16.66
CA TYR A 97 -41.11 -84.94 -17.14
C TYR A 97 -41.24 -85.81 -18.40
N THR A 98 -40.32 -85.66 -19.37
CA THR A 98 -40.32 -86.49 -20.58
C THR A 98 -40.25 -87.97 -20.26
N LYS A 99 -39.40 -88.39 -19.31
CA LYS A 99 -39.30 -89.81 -18.90
C LYS A 99 -40.58 -90.32 -18.26
N VAL A 100 -41.19 -89.54 -17.36
CA VAL A 100 -42.49 -89.87 -16.74
C VAL A 100 -43.56 -90.02 -17.83
N ALA A 101 -43.66 -89.07 -18.76
CA ALA A 101 -44.64 -89.08 -19.84
C ALA A 101 -44.46 -90.30 -20.78
N GLN A 102 -43.23 -90.65 -21.13
CA GLN A 102 -42.95 -91.83 -21.96
C GLN A 102 -43.27 -93.14 -21.20
N ALA A 103 -42.91 -93.26 -19.92
CA ALA A 103 -43.27 -94.41 -19.10
C ALA A 103 -44.80 -94.57 -18.94
N GLN A 104 -45.53 -93.46 -18.78
CA GLN A 104 -46.99 -93.48 -18.77
C GLN A 104 -47.59 -93.86 -20.13
N THR A 105 -46.98 -93.42 -21.23
CA THR A 105 -47.38 -93.79 -22.60
C THR A 105 -47.20 -95.30 -22.81
N LEU A 106 -46.08 -95.85 -22.35
CA LEU A 106 -45.82 -97.28 -22.35
C LEU A 106 -46.88 -98.05 -21.56
N MET A 107 -47.24 -97.56 -20.37
CA MET A 107 -48.29 -98.14 -19.51
C MET A 107 -49.64 -98.16 -20.25
N ASN A 108 -49.98 -97.06 -20.92
CA ASN A 108 -51.22 -96.92 -21.66
C ASN A 108 -51.30 -97.87 -22.86
N HIS A 109 -50.20 -98.05 -23.61
CA HIS A 109 -50.14 -99.00 -24.73
C HIS A 109 -50.24 -100.45 -24.24
N SER A 110 -49.52 -100.80 -23.17
CA SER A 110 -49.56 -102.14 -22.58
C SER A 110 -50.96 -102.48 -22.03
N ASN A 111 -51.65 -101.51 -21.43
CA ASN A 111 -53.05 -101.66 -21.03
C ASN A 111 -53.99 -101.79 -22.24
N ARG A 112 -53.69 -101.12 -23.36
CA ARG A 112 -54.47 -101.29 -24.61
C ARG A 112 -54.29 -102.70 -25.18
N ILE A 113 -53.09 -103.26 -25.15
CA ILE A 113 -52.81 -104.66 -25.53
C ILE A 113 -53.63 -105.62 -24.67
N ALA A 114 -53.58 -105.47 -23.33
CA ALA A 114 -54.31 -106.33 -22.42
C ALA A 114 -55.84 -106.29 -22.66
N ARG A 115 -56.40 -105.10 -22.91
CA ARG A 115 -57.82 -104.96 -23.25
C ARG A 115 -58.15 -105.57 -24.62
N ALA A 116 -57.33 -105.35 -25.64
CA ALA A 116 -57.52 -105.91 -26.97
C ALA A 116 -57.43 -107.44 -26.95
N LEU A 117 -56.50 -108.01 -26.20
CA LEU A 117 -56.40 -109.46 -26.01
C LEU A 117 -57.66 -110.02 -25.34
N ARG A 118 -58.11 -109.39 -24.26
CA ARG A 118 -59.36 -109.78 -23.60
C ARG A 118 -60.56 -109.70 -24.54
N ASN A 119 -60.67 -108.62 -25.32
CA ASN A 119 -61.73 -108.46 -26.31
C ASN A 119 -61.66 -109.54 -27.39
N ALA A 120 -60.47 -109.84 -27.91
CA ALA A 120 -60.27 -110.93 -28.85
C ALA A 120 -60.83 -112.22 -28.24
N LEU A 121 -60.40 -112.61 -27.03
CA LEU A 121 -60.89 -113.81 -26.34
C LEU A 121 -62.41 -113.88 -26.16
N LEU A 122 -63.09 -112.75 -25.89
CA LEU A 122 -64.54 -112.70 -25.70
C LEU A 122 -65.34 -112.74 -27.01
N ILE A 123 -64.77 -112.26 -28.12
CA ILE A 123 -65.43 -112.25 -29.42
C ILE A 123 -65.31 -113.64 -30.06
N ARG A 124 -66.46 -114.27 -30.34
CA ARG A 124 -66.51 -115.59 -31.02
C ARG A 124 -66.42 -115.50 -32.56
N ASP A 125 -66.63 -114.31 -33.12
CA ASP A 125 -66.48 -114.01 -34.54
C ASP A 125 -64.99 -113.81 -34.89
N ASP A 126 -64.43 -114.71 -35.70
CA ASP A 126 -63.01 -114.71 -36.03
C ASP A 126 -62.57 -113.45 -36.77
N ALA A 127 -63.40 -112.90 -37.65
CA ALA A 127 -63.07 -111.69 -38.40
C ALA A 127 -63.03 -110.45 -37.49
N LYS A 128 -63.93 -110.35 -36.52
CA LYS A 128 -63.93 -109.28 -35.52
C LYS A 128 -62.79 -109.45 -34.51
N ALA A 129 -62.47 -110.68 -34.12
CA ALA A 129 -61.35 -110.93 -33.24
C ALA A 129 -59.99 -110.70 -33.91
N ALA A 130 -59.86 -110.99 -35.21
CA ALA A 130 -58.66 -110.67 -35.98
C ALA A 130 -58.37 -109.16 -35.96
N LYS A 131 -59.40 -108.30 -35.94
CA LYS A 131 -59.23 -106.85 -35.78
C LYS A 131 -58.61 -106.48 -34.42
N GLU A 132 -59.05 -107.12 -33.33
CA GLU A 132 -58.45 -106.91 -32.00
C GLU A 132 -57.03 -107.46 -31.90
N LEU A 133 -56.75 -108.61 -32.53
CA LEU A 133 -55.38 -109.14 -32.63
C LEU A 133 -54.46 -108.20 -33.45
N ALA A 134 -54.98 -107.54 -34.49
CA ALA A 134 -54.24 -106.53 -35.23
C ALA A 134 -53.90 -105.30 -34.35
N VAL A 135 -54.80 -104.89 -33.44
CA VAL A 135 -54.52 -103.83 -32.46
C VAL A 135 -53.38 -104.23 -31.51
N ILE A 136 -53.30 -105.51 -31.11
CA ILE A 136 -52.19 -106.00 -30.30
C ILE A 136 -50.87 -105.90 -31.07
N ALA A 137 -50.84 -106.36 -32.32
CA ALA A 137 -49.64 -106.29 -33.16
C ALA A 137 -49.18 -104.83 -33.38
N ASP A 138 -50.11 -103.92 -33.64
CA ASP A 138 -49.83 -102.48 -33.76
C ASP A 138 -49.28 -101.90 -32.46
N LYS A 139 -49.94 -102.12 -31.32
CA LYS A 139 -49.49 -101.57 -30.04
C LYS A 139 -48.20 -102.21 -29.53
N ARG A 140 -47.87 -103.45 -29.91
CA ARG A 140 -46.54 -104.02 -29.61
C ARG A 140 -45.43 -103.24 -30.32
N LYS A 141 -45.65 -102.76 -31.55
CA LYS A 141 -44.71 -101.85 -32.23
C LYS A 141 -44.55 -100.53 -31.48
N ASP A 142 -45.65 -99.95 -31.03
CA ASP A 142 -45.61 -98.71 -30.23
C ASP A 142 -44.90 -98.90 -28.88
N VAL A 143 -45.19 -100.00 -28.17
CA VAL A 143 -44.51 -100.38 -26.91
C VAL A 143 -43.01 -100.50 -27.14
N GLU A 144 -42.60 -101.15 -28.23
CA GLU A 144 -41.18 -101.28 -28.58
C GLU A 144 -40.54 -99.92 -28.88
N ALA A 145 -41.18 -99.10 -29.72
CA ALA A 145 -40.68 -97.76 -30.06
C ALA A 145 -40.55 -96.86 -28.82
N VAL A 146 -41.56 -96.86 -27.93
CA VAL A 146 -41.54 -96.09 -26.68
C VAL A 146 -40.50 -96.65 -25.71
N THR A 147 -40.32 -97.97 -25.64
CA THR A 147 -39.27 -98.60 -24.81
C THR A 147 -37.87 -98.17 -25.26
N GLN A 148 -37.60 -98.17 -26.57
CA GLN A 148 -36.32 -97.71 -27.12
C GLN A 148 -36.10 -96.22 -26.88
N LYS A 149 -37.14 -95.40 -27.06
CA LYS A 149 -37.09 -93.97 -26.77
C LYS A 149 -36.80 -93.72 -25.29
N LEU A 150 -37.45 -94.44 -24.39
CA LEU A 150 -37.20 -94.36 -22.95
C LEU A 150 -35.78 -94.81 -22.60
N ALA A 151 -35.26 -95.85 -23.24
CA ALA A 151 -33.88 -96.29 -23.08
C ALA A 151 -32.85 -95.21 -23.46
N GLY A 152 -33.10 -94.47 -24.55
CA GLY A 152 -32.24 -93.35 -24.94
C GLY A 152 -32.27 -92.15 -23.97
N LEU A 153 -33.34 -92.00 -23.18
CA LEU A 153 -33.49 -90.91 -22.22
C LEU A 153 -32.88 -91.24 -20.85
N VAL A 154 -32.79 -92.51 -20.49
CA VAL A 154 -32.36 -92.96 -19.15
C VAL A 154 -30.82 -92.98 -19.05
N LYS A 155 -30.25 -91.99 -18.34
CA LYS A 155 -28.81 -91.86 -18.13
C LYS A 155 -28.33 -92.33 -16.74
N SER A 156 -29.17 -92.17 -15.71
CA SER A 156 -28.81 -92.49 -14.32
C SER A 156 -28.63 -94.00 -14.11
N GLU A 157 -27.74 -94.36 -13.18
CA GLU A 157 -27.47 -95.76 -12.85
C GLU A 157 -28.72 -96.47 -12.34
N THR A 158 -29.42 -95.86 -11.37
CA THR A 158 -30.70 -96.37 -10.85
C THR A 158 -31.76 -96.48 -11.96
N GLY A 159 -31.84 -95.49 -12.86
CA GLY A 159 -32.77 -95.55 -13.97
C GLY A 159 -32.47 -96.71 -14.93
N ARG A 160 -31.18 -96.95 -15.23
CA ARG A 160 -30.74 -98.07 -16.09
C ARG A 160 -31.09 -99.41 -15.45
N GLN A 161 -30.93 -99.56 -14.14
CA GLN A 161 -31.33 -100.76 -13.40
C GLN A 161 -32.84 -101.00 -13.47
N MET A 162 -33.65 -99.95 -13.28
CA MET A 162 -35.12 -100.06 -13.36
C MET A 162 -35.61 -100.35 -14.78
N LEU A 163 -34.97 -99.79 -15.80
CA LEU A 163 -35.25 -100.10 -17.19
C LEU A 163 -34.89 -101.55 -17.55
N ALA A 164 -33.75 -102.05 -17.05
CA ALA A 164 -33.37 -103.44 -17.23
C ALA A 164 -34.37 -104.39 -16.54
N ALA A 165 -34.82 -104.06 -15.33
CA ALA A 165 -35.87 -104.81 -14.63
C ALA A 165 -37.20 -104.82 -15.42
N LEU A 166 -37.59 -103.67 -15.99
CA LEU A 166 -38.76 -103.54 -16.87
C LEU A 166 -38.65 -104.44 -18.11
N GLN A 167 -37.49 -104.47 -18.77
CA GLN A 167 -37.23 -105.33 -19.93
C GLN A 167 -37.22 -106.83 -19.57
N ALA A 168 -36.61 -107.17 -18.44
CA ALA A 168 -36.58 -108.53 -17.91
C ALA A 168 -37.99 -109.04 -17.57
N ALA A 169 -38.87 -108.17 -17.03
CA ALA A 169 -40.28 -108.49 -16.77
C ALA A 169 -41.13 -108.54 -18.05
N ARG A 170 -40.81 -107.73 -19.07
CA ARG A 170 -41.53 -107.68 -20.35
C ARG A 170 -41.35 -108.95 -21.17
N THR A 171 -40.14 -109.51 -21.21
CA THR A 171 -39.82 -110.68 -22.04
C THR A 171 -40.74 -111.90 -21.79
N PRO A 172 -40.91 -112.39 -20.54
CA PRO A 172 -41.82 -113.50 -20.26
C PRO A 172 -43.29 -113.12 -20.46
N TYR A 173 -43.67 -111.87 -20.19
CA TYR A 173 -45.03 -111.38 -20.46
C TYR A 173 -45.36 -111.40 -21.96
N GLU A 174 -44.41 -111.05 -22.83
CA GLU A 174 -44.58 -111.14 -24.28
C GLU A 174 -44.69 -112.59 -24.77
N ALA A 175 -43.87 -113.50 -24.24
CA ALA A 175 -44.00 -114.92 -24.54
C ALA A 175 -45.37 -115.48 -24.11
N ALA A 176 -45.88 -115.04 -22.96
CA ALA A 176 -47.21 -115.39 -22.48
C ALA A 176 -48.33 -114.81 -23.37
N LEU A 177 -48.17 -113.58 -23.87
CA LEU A 177 -49.07 -113.00 -24.87
C LEU A 177 -49.12 -113.84 -26.14
N ASP A 178 -47.96 -114.27 -26.65
CA ASP A 178 -47.86 -115.11 -27.84
C ASP A 178 -48.54 -116.47 -27.64
N GLU A 179 -48.40 -117.08 -26.45
CA GLU A 179 -49.07 -118.34 -26.14
C GLU A 179 -50.60 -118.20 -26.07
N VAL A 180 -51.13 -117.11 -25.49
CA VAL A 180 -52.58 -116.85 -25.50
C VAL A 180 -53.09 -116.66 -26.93
N MET A 181 -52.36 -115.91 -27.78
CA MET A 181 -52.74 -115.71 -29.18
C MET A 181 -52.65 -117.01 -29.99
N ARG A 182 -51.67 -117.88 -29.71
CA ARG A 182 -51.52 -119.19 -30.33
C ARG A 182 -52.68 -120.12 -29.97
N LYS A 183 -53.03 -120.24 -28.69
CA LYS A 183 -54.17 -121.02 -28.21
C LYS A 183 -55.48 -120.55 -28.84
N ARG A 184 -55.68 -119.23 -28.91
CA ARG A 184 -56.81 -118.63 -29.62
C ARG A 184 -56.86 -119.05 -31.09
N SER A 185 -55.75 -118.92 -31.81
CA SER A 185 -55.67 -119.23 -33.24
C SER A 185 -55.84 -120.73 -33.53
N ALA A 186 -55.53 -121.59 -32.56
CA ALA A 186 -55.75 -123.04 -32.61
C ALA A 186 -57.19 -123.45 -32.21
N GLY A 187 -58.08 -122.50 -31.89
CA GLY A 187 -59.46 -122.76 -31.48
C GLY A 187 -59.66 -123.09 -29.98
N ASP A 188 -58.59 -123.17 -29.19
CA ASP A 188 -58.61 -123.42 -27.74
C ASP A 188 -58.88 -122.13 -26.97
N ILE A 189 -60.12 -121.63 -27.03
CA ILE A 189 -60.50 -120.36 -26.37
C ILE A 189 -60.51 -120.50 -24.85
N ASP A 190 -61.02 -121.60 -24.31
CA ASP A 190 -61.14 -121.78 -22.87
C ASP A 190 -59.74 -121.95 -22.24
N GLY A 191 -58.85 -122.73 -22.87
CA GLY A 191 -57.45 -122.81 -22.46
C GLY A 191 -56.67 -121.50 -22.64
N ALA A 192 -57.05 -120.65 -23.60
CA ALA A 192 -56.49 -119.30 -23.74
C ALA A 192 -56.96 -118.36 -22.61
N VAL A 193 -58.24 -118.46 -22.19
CA VAL A 193 -58.80 -117.70 -21.07
C VAL A 193 -58.17 -118.12 -19.75
N ASP A 194 -58.05 -119.42 -19.48
CA ASP A 194 -57.42 -119.93 -18.26
C ASP A 194 -55.94 -119.50 -18.16
N TYR A 195 -55.21 -119.58 -19.28
CA TYR A 195 -53.83 -119.13 -19.33
C TYR A 195 -53.69 -117.61 -19.16
N MET A 196 -54.61 -116.84 -19.76
CA MET A 196 -54.66 -115.38 -19.59
C MET A 196 -54.94 -114.98 -18.13
N LEU A 197 -55.90 -115.64 -17.47
CA LEU A 197 -56.32 -115.31 -16.11
C LEU A 197 -55.39 -115.87 -15.02
N GLY A 198 -54.62 -116.91 -15.33
CA GLY A 198 -53.60 -117.49 -14.45
C GLY A 198 -52.18 -117.01 -14.78
N PRO A 199 -51.34 -117.83 -15.43
CA PRO A 199 -49.91 -117.54 -15.64
C PRO A 199 -49.61 -116.17 -16.28
N MET A 200 -50.36 -115.77 -17.32
CA MET A 200 -50.12 -114.49 -17.98
C MET A 200 -50.43 -113.29 -17.08
N ARG A 201 -51.47 -113.38 -16.23
CA ARG A 201 -51.87 -112.30 -15.33
C ARG A 201 -50.78 -111.98 -14.29
N GLU A 202 -50.10 -113.00 -13.78
CA GLU A 202 -48.98 -112.83 -12.85
C GLU A 202 -47.79 -112.13 -13.53
N LEU A 203 -47.45 -112.56 -14.76
CA LEU A 203 -46.40 -111.93 -15.56
C LEU A 203 -46.75 -110.48 -15.95
N GLN A 204 -48.02 -110.23 -16.29
CA GLN A 204 -48.52 -108.88 -16.56
C GLN A 204 -48.39 -107.98 -15.32
N THR A 205 -48.75 -108.49 -14.15
CA THR A 205 -48.69 -107.74 -12.89
C THR A 205 -47.24 -107.39 -12.56
N THR A 206 -46.30 -108.32 -12.73
CA THR A 206 -44.86 -108.06 -12.54
C THR A 206 -44.35 -106.98 -13.49
N TYR A 207 -44.72 -107.05 -14.77
CA TYR A 207 -44.36 -106.02 -15.76
C TYR A 207 -44.95 -104.65 -15.41
N MET A 208 -46.24 -104.57 -15.06
CA MET A 208 -46.87 -103.29 -14.69
C MET A 208 -46.28 -102.70 -13.41
N ASN A 209 -46.00 -103.52 -12.39
CA ASN A 209 -45.35 -103.06 -11.16
C ASN A 209 -43.95 -102.47 -11.42
N SER A 210 -43.18 -103.05 -12.34
CA SER A 210 -41.88 -102.50 -12.72
C SER A 210 -41.99 -101.14 -13.42
N LEU A 211 -43.10 -100.92 -14.15
CA LEU A 211 -43.38 -99.65 -14.80
C LEU A 211 -43.88 -98.58 -13.81
N ASP A 212 -44.72 -98.96 -12.85
CA ASP A 212 -45.12 -98.09 -11.75
C ASP A 212 -43.94 -97.66 -10.89
N ALA A 213 -43.01 -98.59 -10.59
CA ALA A 213 -41.78 -98.27 -9.88
C ALA A 213 -40.96 -97.21 -10.64
N LEU A 214 -40.81 -97.37 -11.96
CA LEU A 214 -40.08 -96.41 -12.80
C LEU A 214 -40.75 -95.02 -12.81
N ILE A 215 -42.08 -94.97 -12.94
CA ILE A 215 -42.86 -93.73 -12.90
C ILE A 215 -42.71 -93.04 -11.52
N ALA A 216 -42.82 -93.80 -10.43
CA ALA A 216 -42.67 -93.29 -9.07
C ALA A 216 -41.27 -92.72 -8.82
N HIS A 217 -40.22 -93.42 -9.27
CA HIS A 217 -38.84 -92.92 -9.15
C HIS A 217 -38.64 -91.61 -9.93
N GLN A 218 -39.07 -91.54 -11.19
CA GLN A 218 -38.91 -90.33 -11.98
C GLN A 218 -39.75 -89.16 -11.43
N SER A 219 -40.92 -89.44 -10.87
CA SER A 219 -41.74 -88.43 -10.18
C SER A 219 -41.07 -87.91 -8.90
N ALA A 220 -40.41 -88.78 -8.12
CA ALA A 220 -39.65 -88.38 -6.94
C ALA A 220 -38.39 -87.56 -7.27
N VAL A 221 -37.70 -87.90 -8.37
CA VAL A 221 -36.58 -87.11 -8.90
C VAL A 221 -37.06 -85.71 -9.30
N MET A 222 -38.20 -85.62 -9.99
CA MET A 222 -38.81 -84.35 -10.39
C MET A 222 -39.15 -83.45 -9.19
N GLU A 223 -39.74 -84.01 -8.13
CA GLU A 223 -40.07 -83.25 -6.90
C GLU A 223 -38.80 -82.80 -6.16
N THR A 224 -37.76 -83.63 -6.09
CA THR A 224 -36.47 -83.25 -5.50
C THR A 224 -35.82 -82.09 -6.27
N SER A 225 -35.89 -82.13 -7.61
CA SER A 225 -35.39 -81.05 -8.46
C SER A 225 -36.18 -79.76 -8.27
N ARG A 226 -37.50 -79.84 -8.10
CA ARG A 226 -38.35 -78.69 -7.77
C ARG A 226 -37.94 -78.04 -6.43
N VAL A 227 -37.79 -78.84 -5.37
CA VAL A 227 -37.38 -78.34 -4.05
C VAL A 227 -36.01 -77.66 -4.11
N LYS A 228 -35.06 -78.20 -4.88
CA LYS A 228 -33.76 -77.55 -5.10
C LYS A 228 -33.89 -76.21 -5.83
N ALA A 229 -34.71 -76.14 -6.88
CA ALA A 229 -34.97 -74.90 -7.61
C ALA A 229 -35.56 -73.82 -6.69
N ASP A 230 -36.55 -74.18 -5.86
CA ASP A 230 -37.14 -73.27 -4.86
C ASP A 230 -36.09 -72.79 -3.84
N ALA A 231 -35.24 -73.69 -3.35
CA ALA A 231 -34.16 -73.33 -2.42
C ALA A 231 -33.13 -72.37 -3.05
N THR A 232 -32.71 -72.63 -4.28
CA THR A 232 -31.81 -71.74 -5.05
C THR A 232 -32.43 -70.36 -5.24
N TYR A 233 -33.72 -70.28 -5.57
CA TYR A 233 -34.44 -69.02 -5.68
C TYR A 233 -34.48 -68.24 -4.36
N VAL A 234 -34.86 -68.89 -3.25
CA VAL A 234 -34.92 -68.24 -1.94
C VAL A 234 -33.53 -67.75 -1.49
N GLN A 235 -32.49 -68.57 -1.69
CA GLN A 235 -31.12 -68.19 -1.35
C GLN A 235 -30.64 -67.00 -2.18
N ALA A 236 -30.86 -67.03 -3.50
CA ALA A 236 -30.48 -65.94 -4.40
C ALA A 236 -31.21 -64.63 -4.05
N ARG A 237 -32.52 -64.71 -3.78
CA ARG A 237 -33.35 -63.57 -3.37
C ARG A 237 -32.84 -62.96 -2.06
N ASN A 238 -32.61 -63.77 -1.03
CA ASN A 238 -32.18 -63.28 0.28
C ASN A 238 -30.79 -62.64 0.20
N LEU A 239 -29.84 -63.24 -0.54
CA LEU A 239 -28.51 -62.68 -0.74
C LEU A 239 -28.58 -61.33 -1.50
N ALA A 240 -29.42 -61.22 -2.52
CA ALA A 240 -29.63 -59.97 -3.25
C ALA A 240 -30.20 -58.86 -2.36
N ILE A 241 -31.18 -59.18 -1.49
CA ILE A 241 -31.75 -58.22 -0.53
C ILE A 241 -30.68 -57.73 0.46
N VAL A 242 -29.89 -58.63 1.04
CA VAL A 242 -28.84 -58.25 2.01
C VAL A 242 -27.79 -57.35 1.35
N MET A 243 -27.31 -57.71 0.15
CA MET A 243 -26.34 -56.89 -0.58
C MET A 243 -26.90 -55.52 -0.96
N GLY A 244 -28.18 -55.45 -1.34
CA GLY A 244 -28.87 -54.20 -1.65
C GLY A 244 -28.98 -53.29 -0.42
N LEU A 245 -29.38 -53.84 0.73
CA LEU A 245 -29.49 -53.09 1.99
C LEU A 245 -28.13 -52.59 2.49
N LEU A 246 -27.08 -53.41 2.40
CA LEU A 246 -25.73 -52.99 2.78
C LEU A 246 -25.20 -51.86 1.88
N SER A 247 -25.45 -51.95 0.57
CA SER A 247 -25.06 -50.91 -0.39
C SER A 247 -25.79 -49.58 -0.11
N LEU A 248 -27.09 -49.65 0.21
CA LEU A 248 -27.88 -48.47 0.58
C LEU A 248 -27.39 -47.84 1.89
N ALA A 249 -27.16 -48.65 2.93
CA ALA A 249 -26.66 -48.19 4.22
C ALA A 249 -25.28 -47.53 4.09
N ALA A 250 -24.37 -48.12 3.31
CA ALA A 250 -23.06 -47.55 3.01
C ALA A 250 -23.19 -46.22 2.26
N GLY A 251 -24.11 -46.12 1.29
CA GLY A 251 -24.40 -44.89 0.57
C GLY A 251 -24.91 -43.75 1.46
N VAL A 252 -25.88 -44.04 2.32
CA VAL A 252 -26.43 -43.04 3.26
C VAL A 252 -25.37 -42.59 4.26
N ALA A 253 -24.61 -43.53 4.84
CA ALA A 253 -23.53 -43.20 5.78
C ALA A 253 -22.43 -42.35 5.11
N GLY A 254 -22.01 -42.72 3.88
CA GLY A 254 -21.06 -41.95 3.09
C GLY A 254 -21.54 -40.54 2.80
N ALA A 255 -22.79 -40.38 2.36
CA ALA A 255 -23.41 -39.08 2.09
C ALA A 255 -23.46 -38.19 3.34
N MET A 256 -23.89 -38.74 4.49
CA MET A 256 -23.95 -38.00 5.75
C MET A 256 -22.57 -37.56 6.24
N LEU A 257 -21.56 -38.43 6.17
CA LEU A 257 -20.19 -38.12 6.62
C LEU A 257 -19.54 -37.06 5.73
N ILE A 258 -19.65 -37.20 4.41
CA ILE A 258 -19.09 -36.24 3.45
C ILE A 258 -19.79 -34.88 3.60
N SER A 259 -21.12 -34.86 3.67
CA SER A 259 -21.89 -33.62 3.84
C SER A 259 -21.54 -32.90 5.15
N ARG A 260 -21.52 -33.61 6.29
CA ARG A 260 -21.10 -33.04 7.58
C ARG A 260 -19.68 -32.48 7.54
N GLN A 261 -18.75 -33.19 6.92
CA GLN A 261 -17.36 -32.76 6.87
C GLN A 261 -17.16 -31.54 5.95
N LEU A 262 -17.81 -31.52 4.79
CA LEU A 262 -17.76 -30.37 3.87
C LEU A 262 -18.38 -29.12 4.50
N LEU A 263 -19.56 -29.23 5.10
CA LEU A 263 -20.20 -28.13 5.82
C LEU A 263 -19.36 -27.63 7.01
N GLY A 264 -18.58 -28.51 7.64
CA GLY A 264 -17.61 -28.15 8.67
C GLY A 264 -16.40 -27.38 8.12
N GLN A 265 -15.85 -27.80 6.96
CA GLN A 265 -14.71 -27.15 6.33
C GLN A 265 -15.06 -25.80 5.69
N LEU A 266 -16.25 -25.68 5.09
CA LEU A 266 -16.72 -24.40 4.55
C LEU A 266 -17.13 -23.43 5.67
N GLY A 267 -17.59 -23.93 6.82
CA GLY A 267 -18.05 -23.11 7.93
C GLY A 267 -19.51 -22.68 7.82
N GLY A 268 -20.15 -22.95 6.67
CA GLY A 268 -21.55 -22.62 6.38
C GLY A 268 -22.01 -23.27 5.08
N GLU A 269 -23.20 -22.90 4.62
CA GLU A 269 -23.74 -23.35 3.33
C GLU A 269 -22.92 -22.77 2.16
N PRO A 270 -22.63 -23.55 1.10
CA PRO A 270 -21.80 -23.09 -0.02
C PRO A 270 -22.29 -21.78 -0.66
N ASP A 271 -23.60 -21.64 -0.85
CA ASP A 271 -24.20 -20.45 -1.47
C ASP A 271 -24.03 -19.20 -0.59
N TYR A 272 -24.11 -19.35 0.74
CA TYR A 272 -23.83 -18.26 1.67
C TYR A 272 -22.36 -17.82 1.59
N VAL A 273 -21.41 -18.77 1.62
CA VAL A 273 -19.98 -18.46 1.52
C VAL A 273 -19.66 -17.76 0.20
N ALA A 274 -20.20 -18.25 -0.92
CA ALA A 274 -20.03 -17.64 -2.24
C ALA A 274 -20.66 -16.22 -2.30
N GLY A 275 -21.86 -16.04 -1.72
CA GLY A 275 -22.53 -14.76 -1.64
C GLY A 275 -21.75 -13.72 -0.83
N ILE A 276 -21.17 -14.10 0.31
CA ILE A 276 -20.29 -13.24 1.10
C ILE A 276 -19.04 -12.85 0.31
N ALA A 277 -18.37 -13.81 -0.32
CA ALA A 277 -17.19 -13.55 -1.14
C ALA A 277 -17.51 -12.58 -2.30
N SER A 278 -18.65 -12.77 -2.98
CA SER A 278 -19.09 -11.89 -4.07
C SER A 278 -19.39 -10.47 -3.57
N ARG A 279 -19.96 -10.32 -2.37
CA ARG A 279 -20.22 -8.99 -1.78
C ARG A 279 -18.93 -8.26 -1.42
N ILE A 280 -17.95 -8.97 -0.85
CA ILE A 280 -16.62 -8.43 -0.56
C ILE A 280 -15.93 -7.99 -1.87
N ALA A 281 -15.98 -8.82 -2.91
CA ALA A 281 -15.43 -8.48 -4.23
C ALA A 281 -16.11 -7.26 -4.87
N ALA A 282 -17.40 -7.06 -4.62
CA ALA A 282 -18.16 -5.87 -5.02
C ALA A 282 -17.93 -4.64 -4.10
N GLY A 283 -17.03 -4.75 -3.11
CA GLY A 283 -16.66 -3.67 -2.21
C GLY A 283 -17.48 -3.56 -0.91
N ASP A 284 -18.44 -4.44 -0.63
CA ASP A 284 -19.22 -4.39 0.63
C ASP A 284 -18.45 -5.06 1.78
N LEU A 285 -17.60 -4.28 2.46
CA LEU A 285 -16.86 -4.71 3.66
C LEU A 285 -17.67 -4.52 4.95
N ALA A 286 -18.86 -3.93 4.87
CA ALA A 286 -19.79 -3.78 5.98
C ALA A 286 -20.67 -5.01 6.19
N VAL A 287 -20.55 -6.04 5.33
CA VAL A 287 -21.35 -7.26 5.45
C VAL A 287 -21.06 -8.00 6.76
N PRO A 288 -22.08 -8.29 7.59
CA PRO A 288 -21.89 -9.15 8.75
C PRO A 288 -21.67 -10.59 8.30
N ILE A 289 -20.59 -11.20 8.77
CA ILE A 289 -20.24 -12.60 8.48
C ILE A 289 -20.44 -13.38 9.77
N ALA A 290 -21.47 -14.22 9.81
CA ALA A 290 -21.76 -15.06 10.97
C ALA A 290 -20.98 -16.37 10.83
N THR A 291 -19.91 -16.51 11.62
CA THR A 291 -19.18 -17.77 11.77
C THR A 291 -19.77 -18.58 12.91
N ARG A 292 -19.59 -19.91 12.89
CA ARG A 292 -19.94 -20.76 14.04
C ARG A 292 -19.05 -20.44 15.24
N ASP A 293 -19.59 -20.57 16.44
CA ASP A 293 -18.83 -20.38 17.68
C ASP A 293 -17.64 -21.35 17.76
N GLY A 294 -16.45 -20.80 18.03
CA GLY A 294 -15.19 -21.56 18.10
C GLY A 294 -14.60 -21.98 16.76
N ASP A 295 -15.17 -21.53 15.63
CA ASP A 295 -14.60 -21.79 14.31
C ASP A 295 -13.38 -20.90 14.02
N GLN A 296 -12.25 -21.53 13.74
CA GLN A 296 -10.97 -20.86 13.42
C GLN A 296 -10.29 -21.44 12.18
N ARG A 297 -10.93 -22.40 11.50
CA ARG A 297 -10.30 -23.17 10.42
C ARG A 297 -11.15 -23.25 9.17
N SER A 298 -12.41 -22.83 9.22
CA SER A 298 -13.24 -22.84 8.03
C SER A 298 -12.82 -21.78 7.01
N LEU A 299 -13.23 -22.02 5.77
CA LEU A 299 -13.11 -21.03 4.71
C LEU A 299 -13.86 -19.73 5.04
N LEU A 300 -15.05 -19.83 5.64
CA LEU A 300 -15.84 -18.67 6.03
C LEU A 300 -15.12 -17.80 7.08
N PHE A 301 -14.46 -18.41 8.06
CA PHE A 301 -13.63 -17.69 9.03
C PHE A 301 -12.46 -16.96 8.35
N ALA A 302 -11.77 -17.63 7.42
CA ALA A 302 -10.68 -17.00 6.66
C ALA A 302 -11.17 -15.82 5.80
N ILE A 303 -12.35 -15.94 5.18
CA ILE A 303 -13.00 -14.84 4.45
C ILE A 303 -13.39 -13.70 5.39
N ALA A 304 -13.89 -14.00 6.61
CA ALA A 304 -14.19 -12.98 7.61
C ALA A 304 -12.94 -12.20 8.03
N ALA A 305 -11.85 -12.91 8.34
CA ALA A 305 -10.57 -12.29 8.68
C ALA A 305 -10.00 -11.44 7.53
N MET A 306 -10.09 -11.93 6.28
CA MET A 306 -9.70 -11.17 5.09
C MET A 306 -10.53 -9.89 4.96
N ARG A 307 -11.85 -9.98 5.11
CA ARG A 307 -12.78 -8.85 5.08
C ARG A 307 -12.45 -7.81 6.15
N ASP A 308 -12.18 -8.25 7.39
CA ASP A 308 -11.82 -7.37 8.50
C ASP A 308 -10.48 -6.66 8.24
N SER A 309 -9.48 -7.38 7.71
CA SER A 309 -8.19 -6.79 7.34
C SER A 309 -8.33 -5.77 6.22
N LEU A 310 -9.13 -6.06 5.18
CA LEU A 310 -9.41 -5.11 4.10
C LEU A 310 -10.15 -3.89 4.62
N ALA A 311 -11.13 -4.06 5.51
CA ALA A 311 -11.88 -2.96 6.12
C ALA A 311 -10.94 -2.05 6.93
N LYS A 312 -10.02 -2.63 7.69
CA LYS A 312 -9.00 -1.89 8.45
C LYS A 312 -8.07 -1.10 7.53
N ILE A 313 -7.56 -1.72 6.45
CA ILE A 313 -6.67 -1.04 5.50
C ILE A 313 -7.41 0.12 4.82
N VAL A 314 -8.63 -0.11 4.31
CA VAL A 314 -9.45 0.95 3.69
C VAL A 314 -9.72 2.08 4.67
N GLY A 315 -10.05 1.77 5.94
CA GLY A 315 -10.24 2.78 6.98
C GLY A 315 -8.97 3.59 7.27
N GLN A 316 -7.81 2.95 7.34
CA GLN A 316 -6.52 3.62 7.51
C GLN A 316 -6.17 4.51 6.30
N VAL A 317 -6.45 4.06 5.07
CA VAL A 317 -6.22 4.86 3.87
C VAL A 317 -7.14 6.09 3.84
N ARG A 318 -8.43 5.95 4.18
CA ARG A 318 -9.34 7.11 4.30
C ARG A 318 -8.86 8.10 5.35
N GLY A 319 -8.56 7.64 6.57
CA GLY A 319 -8.07 8.51 7.64
C GLY A 319 -6.72 9.16 7.30
N GLY A 320 -5.83 8.44 6.61
CA GLY A 320 -4.57 8.99 6.11
C GLY A 320 -4.78 10.06 5.05
N ALA A 321 -5.69 9.84 4.10
CA ALA A 321 -6.01 10.81 3.05
C ALA A 321 -6.67 12.08 3.64
N ASP A 322 -7.60 11.96 4.59
CA ASP A 322 -8.18 13.11 5.31
C ASP A 322 -7.11 13.93 6.06
N SER A 323 -6.11 13.24 6.62
CA SER A 323 -4.96 13.88 7.26
C SER A 323 -4.10 14.65 6.25
N ILE A 324 -3.90 14.08 5.05
CA ILE A 324 -3.17 14.76 3.95
C ILE A 324 -3.94 16.01 3.49
N VAL A 325 -5.25 15.94 3.31
CA VAL A 325 -6.08 17.09 2.93
C VAL A 325 -5.95 18.22 3.96
N THR A 326 -6.01 17.86 5.25
CA THR A 326 -5.87 18.83 6.34
C THR A 326 -4.48 19.47 6.33
N ALA A 327 -3.41 18.67 6.24
CA ALA A 327 -2.04 19.17 6.17
C ALA A 327 -1.79 20.04 4.93
N ALA A 328 -2.31 19.66 3.75
CA ALA A 328 -2.22 20.45 2.53
C ALA A 328 -2.93 21.80 2.67
N THR A 329 -4.09 21.82 3.34
CA THR A 329 -4.83 23.07 3.63
C THR A 329 -4.04 23.98 4.57
N GLU A 330 -3.41 23.42 5.60
CA GLU A 330 -2.52 24.17 6.51
C GLU A 330 -1.29 24.72 5.78
N ILE A 331 -0.67 23.93 4.89
CA ILE A 331 0.46 24.38 4.05
C ILE A 331 0.00 25.51 3.13
N ALA A 332 -1.15 25.40 2.48
CA ALA A 332 -1.69 26.44 1.60
C ALA A 332 -1.93 27.75 2.37
N ALA A 333 -2.50 27.68 3.57
CA ALA A 333 -2.68 28.85 4.44
C ALA A 333 -1.32 29.45 4.86
N GLY A 334 -0.34 28.61 5.22
CA GLY A 334 1.01 29.05 5.57
C GLY A 334 1.75 29.70 4.38
N ASN A 335 1.59 29.19 3.17
CA ASN A 335 2.15 29.78 1.96
C ASN A 335 1.52 31.13 1.65
N LEU A 336 0.23 31.32 1.92
CA LEU A 336 -0.44 32.60 1.72
C LEU A 336 0.07 33.67 2.69
N ASP A 337 0.32 33.30 3.96
CA ASP A 337 1.01 34.17 4.93
C ASP A 337 2.44 34.49 4.50
N LEU A 338 3.20 33.48 4.04
CA LEU A 338 4.56 33.68 3.55
C LEU A 338 4.60 34.57 2.30
N SER A 339 3.62 34.46 1.39
CA SER A 339 3.46 35.34 0.24
C SER A 339 3.31 36.79 0.68
N SER A 340 2.36 37.06 1.59
CA SER A 340 2.10 38.39 2.14
C SER A 340 3.35 39.00 2.79
N ARG A 341 4.10 38.20 3.57
CA ARG A 341 5.35 38.65 4.19
C ARG A 341 6.46 38.89 3.17
N THR A 342 6.53 38.09 2.11
CA THR A 342 7.50 38.26 1.01
C THR A 342 7.20 39.53 0.22
N GLU A 343 5.92 39.82 -0.06
CA GLU A 343 5.49 41.08 -0.68
C GLU A 343 5.80 42.30 0.21
N GLN A 344 5.52 42.20 1.51
CA GLN A 344 5.89 43.27 2.45
C GLN A 344 7.40 43.48 2.51
N GLN A 345 8.18 42.39 2.52
CA GLN A 345 9.64 42.45 2.51
C GLN A 345 10.18 43.09 1.22
N ALA A 346 9.60 42.76 0.06
CA ALA A 346 9.94 43.40 -1.21
C ALA A 346 9.69 44.91 -1.14
N GLY A 347 8.54 45.34 -0.61
CA GLY A 347 8.24 46.77 -0.43
C GLY A 347 9.22 47.47 0.53
N SER A 348 9.59 46.83 1.65
CA SER A 348 10.60 47.36 2.57
C SER A 348 12.00 47.44 1.94
N LEU A 349 12.37 46.49 1.09
CA LEU A 349 13.63 46.52 0.34
C LEU A 349 13.64 47.66 -0.68
N GLU A 350 12.52 47.91 -1.37
CA GLU A 350 12.38 49.01 -2.31
C GLU A 350 12.52 50.38 -1.62
N GLU A 351 11.88 50.57 -0.46
CA GLU A 351 12.03 51.78 0.36
C GLU A 351 13.46 51.95 0.89
N THR A 352 14.10 50.84 1.31
CA THR A 352 15.48 50.86 1.77
C THR A 352 16.43 51.20 0.63
N ALA A 353 16.25 50.62 -0.56
CA ALA A 353 17.06 50.92 -1.74
C ALA A 353 16.94 52.41 -2.13
N SER A 354 15.72 52.95 -2.17
CA SER A 354 15.49 54.38 -2.42
C SER A 354 16.18 55.27 -1.37
N SER A 355 16.12 54.89 -0.09
CA SER A 355 16.79 55.62 0.99
C SER A 355 18.31 55.56 0.85
N MET A 356 18.85 54.42 0.40
CA MET A 356 20.28 54.26 0.13
C MET A 356 20.74 55.08 -1.07
N GLU A 357 19.93 55.23 -2.12
CA GLU A 357 20.21 56.13 -3.24
C GLU A 357 20.29 57.59 -2.78
N GLU A 358 19.35 58.04 -1.95
CA GLU A 358 19.35 59.39 -1.38
C GLU A 358 20.56 59.63 -0.45
N LEU A 359 20.89 58.65 0.40
CA LEU A 359 22.09 58.68 1.24
C LEU A 359 23.37 58.74 0.40
N THR A 360 23.45 57.93 -0.67
CA THR A 360 24.60 57.95 -1.60
C THR A 360 24.76 59.33 -2.23
N ALA A 361 23.67 59.94 -2.69
CA ALA A 361 23.68 61.28 -3.26
C ALA A 361 24.16 62.32 -2.23
N THR A 362 23.69 62.23 -0.98
CA THR A 362 24.06 63.14 0.10
C THR A 362 25.54 63.00 0.48
N VAL A 363 26.08 61.78 0.56
CA VAL A 363 27.51 61.52 0.85
C VAL A 363 28.40 62.04 -0.28
N LYS A 364 28.00 61.86 -1.55
CA LYS A 364 28.70 62.44 -2.70
C LYS A 364 28.69 63.97 -2.66
N GLN A 365 27.55 64.58 -2.32
CA GLN A 365 27.45 66.02 -2.15
C GLN A 365 28.33 66.53 -1.00
N ASN A 366 28.40 65.81 0.13
CA ASN A 366 29.29 66.16 1.25
C ASN A 366 30.76 66.08 0.86
N THR A 367 31.15 65.05 0.11
CA THR A 367 32.52 64.88 -0.40
C THR A 367 32.93 66.06 -1.28
N GLU A 368 32.07 66.45 -2.23
CA GLU A 368 32.34 67.60 -3.10
C GLU A 368 32.32 68.92 -2.32
N SER A 369 31.40 69.08 -1.36
CA SER A 369 31.33 70.26 -0.50
C SER A 369 32.60 70.41 0.35
N ALA A 370 33.10 69.32 0.94
CA ALA A 370 34.36 69.30 1.68
C ALA A 370 35.55 69.67 0.78
N ARG A 371 35.58 69.15 -0.46
CA ARG A 371 36.62 69.48 -1.45
C ARG A 371 36.60 70.96 -1.84
N GLN A 372 35.42 71.53 -2.06
CA GLN A 372 35.25 72.96 -2.36
C GLN A 372 35.64 73.83 -1.16
N ALA A 373 35.18 73.49 0.04
CA ALA A 373 35.54 74.19 1.28
C ALA A 373 37.05 74.15 1.53
N ASN A 374 37.71 73.01 1.28
CA ASN A 374 39.16 72.89 1.38
C ASN A 374 39.89 73.82 0.40
N THR A 375 39.40 73.92 -0.84
CA THR A 375 39.95 74.83 -1.87
C THR A 375 39.77 76.29 -1.45
N LEU A 376 38.59 76.65 -0.93
CA LEU A 376 38.30 78.00 -0.45
C LEU A 376 39.14 78.37 0.78
N ALA A 377 39.31 77.44 1.71
CA ALA A 377 40.17 77.61 2.88
C ALA A 377 41.64 77.83 2.46
N ALA A 378 42.14 77.06 1.49
CA ALA A 378 43.49 77.27 0.96
C ALA A 378 43.67 78.67 0.36
N ALA A 379 42.69 79.16 -0.42
CA ALA A 379 42.73 80.51 -0.99
C ALA A 379 42.64 81.61 0.09
N ALA A 380 41.79 81.42 1.11
CA ALA A 380 41.69 82.33 2.25
C ALA A 380 42.99 82.39 3.06
N SER A 381 43.64 81.23 3.28
CA SER A 381 44.94 81.14 3.94
C SER A 381 46.01 81.90 3.17
N GLN A 382 46.07 81.72 1.86
CA GLN A 382 47.01 82.45 1.00
C GLN A 382 46.77 83.97 1.04
N THR A 383 45.51 84.40 1.06
CA THR A 383 45.14 85.82 1.18
C THR A 383 45.55 86.39 2.53
N ALA A 384 45.32 85.66 3.63
CA ALA A 384 45.72 86.07 4.97
C ALA A 384 47.26 86.13 5.13
N LEU A 385 48.00 85.19 4.52
CA LEU A 385 49.47 85.23 4.46
C LEU A 385 49.98 86.47 3.70
N ALA A 386 49.38 86.77 2.55
CA ALA A 386 49.71 87.98 1.79
C ALA A 386 49.38 89.26 2.57
N GLY A 387 48.23 89.30 3.25
CA GLY A 387 47.84 90.40 4.14
C GLY A 387 48.81 90.58 5.31
N GLY A 388 49.26 89.49 5.93
CA GLY A 388 50.28 89.51 6.98
C GLY A 388 51.62 90.08 6.50
N ALA A 389 52.05 89.74 5.29
CA ALA A 389 53.26 90.30 4.68
C ALA A 389 53.14 91.83 4.47
N VAL A 390 52.02 92.31 3.94
CA VAL A 390 51.77 93.76 3.77
C VAL A 390 51.77 94.48 5.13
N VAL A 391 51.15 93.88 6.15
CA VAL A 391 51.15 94.43 7.50
C VAL A 391 52.56 94.50 8.08
N ALA A 392 53.39 93.48 7.87
CA ALA A 392 54.80 93.48 8.28
C ALA A 392 55.60 94.61 7.61
N ASP A 393 55.39 94.85 6.32
CA ASP A 393 56.01 95.96 5.59
C ASP A 393 55.58 97.34 6.14
N VAL A 394 54.31 97.48 6.54
CA VAL A 394 53.80 98.71 7.18
C VAL A 394 54.44 98.93 8.55
N VAL A 395 54.58 97.89 9.38
CA VAL A 395 55.29 97.98 10.68
C VAL A 395 56.74 98.40 10.47
N HIS A 396 57.43 97.80 9.49
CA HIS A 396 58.81 98.16 9.13
C HIS A 396 58.90 99.65 8.76
N THR A 397 58.02 100.12 7.87
CA THR A 397 57.98 101.53 7.42
C THR A 397 57.67 102.49 8.58
N MET A 398 56.75 102.14 9.49
CA MET A 398 56.48 102.94 10.69
C MET A 398 57.69 103.02 11.62
N GLY A 399 58.49 101.95 11.72
CA GLY A 399 59.76 101.94 12.42
C GLY A 399 60.77 102.95 11.82
N GLU A 400 60.92 102.97 10.50
CA GLU A 400 61.79 103.91 9.79
C GLU A 400 61.30 105.37 9.94
N ILE A 401 59.99 105.61 9.92
CA ILE A 401 59.39 106.93 10.17
C ILE A 401 59.69 107.39 11.60
N ASN A 402 59.52 106.50 12.59
CA ASN A 402 59.79 106.80 13.99
C ASN A 402 61.28 107.11 14.22
N GLU A 403 62.19 106.38 13.59
CA GLU A 403 63.63 106.66 13.63
C GLU A 403 63.95 108.02 12.98
N SER A 404 63.36 108.31 11.82
CA SER A 404 63.52 109.58 11.11
C SER A 404 63.00 110.76 11.92
N ALA A 405 61.86 110.60 12.59
CA ALA A 405 61.28 111.62 13.45
C ALA A 405 62.17 111.93 14.67
N ARG A 406 62.79 110.91 15.30
CA ARG A 406 63.77 111.12 16.37
C ARG A 406 64.98 111.94 15.91
N LYS A 407 65.52 111.64 14.73
CA LYS A 407 66.61 112.44 14.13
C LYS A 407 66.20 113.90 13.92
N ILE A 408 64.94 114.15 13.54
CA ILE A 408 64.42 115.52 13.43
C ILE A 408 64.36 116.19 14.80
N VAL A 409 63.88 115.52 15.86
CA VAL A 409 63.86 116.08 17.23
C VAL A 409 65.27 116.46 17.70
N ASP A 410 66.28 115.64 17.38
CA ASP A 410 67.68 115.93 17.70
C ASP A 410 68.17 117.20 16.96
N ILE A 411 67.89 117.30 15.66
CA ILE A 411 68.25 118.48 14.84
C ILE A 411 67.56 119.74 15.37
N ILE A 412 66.26 119.66 15.70
CA ILE A 412 65.51 120.80 16.24
C ILE A 412 66.05 121.21 17.61
N SER A 413 66.50 120.27 18.43
CA SER A 413 67.14 120.56 19.71
C SER A 413 68.49 121.29 19.52
N VAL A 414 69.26 120.96 18.47
CA VAL A 414 70.45 121.72 18.06
C VAL A 414 70.08 123.13 17.59
N ILE A 415 69.02 123.28 16.79
CA ILE A 415 68.55 124.60 16.29
C ILE A 415 68.10 125.50 17.45
N ASP A 416 67.37 124.96 18.43
CA ASP A 416 67.00 125.69 19.65
C ASP A 416 68.24 126.09 20.45
N GLY A 417 69.24 125.21 20.55
CA GLY A 417 70.56 125.52 21.10
C GLY A 417 71.28 126.66 20.38
N ILE A 418 71.27 126.67 19.04
CA ILE A 418 71.84 127.75 18.21
C ILE A 418 71.06 129.06 18.42
N ALA A 419 69.74 129.01 18.49
CA ALA A 419 68.90 130.17 18.75
C ALA A 419 69.19 130.76 20.14
N PHE A 420 69.36 129.92 21.16
CA PHE A 420 69.77 130.33 22.50
C PHE A 420 71.17 130.98 22.49
N GLN A 421 72.16 130.35 21.85
CA GLN A 421 73.50 130.92 21.71
C GLN A 421 73.47 132.28 20.99
N THR A 422 72.67 132.39 19.91
CA THR A 422 72.49 133.63 19.13
C THR A 422 71.81 134.71 19.98
N ASN A 423 70.85 134.35 20.83
CA ASN A 423 70.20 135.27 21.77
C ASN A 423 71.19 135.82 22.82
N ILE A 424 72.09 134.98 23.33
CA ILE A 424 73.16 135.40 24.26
C ILE A 424 74.19 136.29 23.56
N LEU A 425 74.62 135.93 22.35
CA LEU A 425 75.52 136.75 21.52
C LEU A 425 74.91 138.13 21.22
N ALA A 426 73.63 138.17 20.85
CA ALA A 426 72.91 139.40 20.58
C ALA A 426 72.73 140.26 21.83
N LEU A 427 72.48 139.65 23.00
CA LEU A 427 72.47 140.36 24.28
C LEU A 427 73.83 140.99 24.59
N ASN A 428 74.91 140.22 24.44
CA ASN A 428 76.27 140.70 24.67
C ASN A 428 76.61 141.86 23.72
N ALA A 429 76.21 141.77 22.45
CA ALA A 429 76.38 142.84 21.47
C ALA A 429 75.53 144.08 21.80
N ALA A 430 74.29 143.92 22.28
CA ALA A 430 73.43 145.03 22.69
C ALA A 430 74.01 145.76 23.93
N VAL A 431 74.59 145.01 24.87
CA VAL A 431 75.28 145.56 26.06
C VAL A 431 76.52 146.36 25.64
N GLU A 432 77.35 145.82 24.74
CA GLU A 432 78.56 146.52 24.28
C GLU A 432 78.22 147.74 23.41
N ALA A 433 77.13 147.68 22.63
CA ALA A 433 76.60 148.82 21.88
C ALA A 433 76.07 149.94 22.80
N ALA A 434 75.41 149.59 23.91
CA ALA A 434 75.00 150.56 24.94
C ALA A 434 76.22 151.20 25.64
N ARG A 435 77.33 150.45 25.77
CA ARG A 435 78.60 150.92 26.34
C ARG A 435 79.33 151.94 25.46
N ALA A 436 79.13 151.87 24.14
CA ALA A 436 79.72 152.78 23.15
C ALA A 436 78.96 154.12 22.96
N GLY A 437 77.86 154.36 23.70
CA GLY A 437 77.11 155.63 23.65
C GLY A 437 76.49 155.92 22.27
N GLU A 438 76.47 157.21 21.85
CA GLU A 438 75.83 157.62 20.59
C GLU A 438 76.43 156.97 19.32
N GLN A 439 77.69 156.51 19.35
CA GLN A 439 78.32 155.83 18.21
C GLN A 439 77.84 154.37 18.04
N GLY A 440 77.30 153.75 19.09
CA GLY A 440 76.82 152.36 19.08
C GLY A 440 75.35 152.19 18.68
N ARG A 441 74.64 153.29 18.41
CA ARG A 441 73.18 153.31 18.26
C ARG A 441 72.67 152.44 17.10
N GLY A 442 73.38 152.43 15.97
CA GLY A 442 73.07 151.53 14.84
C GLY A 442 73.32 150.05 15.16
N PHE A 443 74.39 149.75 15.90
CA PHE A 443 74.70 148.38 16.34
C PHE A 443 73.70 147.86 17.39
N ALA A 444 73.19 148.72 18.28
CA ALA A 444 72.17 148.34 19.26
C ALA A 444 70.84 147.93 18.60
N VAL A 445 70.46 148.60 17.52
CA VAL A 445 69.25 148.24 16.74
C VAL A 445 69.45 146.88 16.06
N VAL A 446 70.60 146.66 15.41
CA VAL A 446 70.92 145.36 14.79
C VAL A 446 70.96 144.25 15.84
N ALA A 447 71.58 144.48 17.01
CA ALA A 447 71.62 143.51 18.09
C ALA A 447 70.23 143.18 18.64
N THR A 448 69.33 144.17 18.75
CA THR A 448 67.93 143.96 19.15
C THR A 448 67.14 143.17 18.10
N GLU A 449 67.38 143.44 16.81
CA GLU A 449 66.75 142.71 15.71
C GLU A 449 67.23 141.25 15.64
N VAL A 450 68.54 141.01 15.80
CA VAL A 450 69.12 139.66 15.89
C VAL A 450 68.58 138.91 17.11
N ARG A 451 68.42 139.59 18.25
CA ARG A 451 67.82 139.01 19.46
C ARG A 451 66.35 138.62 19.22
N THR A 452 65.59 139.48 18.55
CA THR A 452 64.19 139.20 18.20
C THR A 452 64.08 138.04 17.23
N LEU A 453 64.98 137.96 16.25
CA LEU A 453 65.08 136.83 15.31
C LEU A 453 65.43 135.53 16.04
N ALA A 454 66.38 135.56 16.98
CA ALA A 454 66.74 134.41 17.80
C ALA A 454 65.55 133.92 18.66
N HIS A 455 64.79 134.82 19.28
CA HIS A 455 63.56 134.46 20.00
C HIS A 455 62.49 133.86 19.08
N ARG A 456 62.32 134.40 17.86
CA ARG A 456 61.42 133.82 16.85
C ARG A 456 61.87 132.43 16.39
N SER A 457 63.17 132.22 16.19
CA SER A 457 63.74 130.92 15.84
C SER A 457 63.56 129.89 16.97
N ALA A 458 63.77 130.27 18.23
CA ALA A 458 63.53 129.39 19.39
C ALA A 458 62.04 129.04 19.54
N ALA A 459 61.15 130.01 19.36
CA ALA A 459 59.70 129.77 19.40
C ALA A 459 59.25 128.81 18.27
N ALA A 460 59.74 129.03 17.04
CA ALA A 460 59.47 128.16 15.90
C ALA A 460 60.06 126.75 16.11
N ALA A 461 61.29 126.64 16.64
CA ALA A 461 61.90 125.35 16.96
C ALA A 461 61.07 124.58 17.99
N LYS A 462 60.56 125.25 19.03
CA LYS A 462 59.70 124.63 20.05
C LYS A 462 58.33 124.19 19.49
N GLU A 463 57.75 124.97 18.58
CA GLU A 463 56.51 124.63 17.89
C GLU A 463 56.69 123.40 16.98
N ILE A 464 57.77 123.38 16.19
CA ILE A 464 58.15 122.21 15.37
C ILE A 464 58.39 120.98 16.25
N LYS A 465 59.13 121.12 17.36
CA LYS A 465 59.36 120.02 18.30
C LYS A 465 58.05 119.43 18.81
N THR A 466 57.10 120.27 19.19
CA THR A 466 55.78 119.83 19.67
C THR A 466 54.99 119.08 18.59
N LEU A 467 55.03 119.55 17.34
CA LEU A 467 54.38 118.86 16.21
C LEU A 467 55.04 117.52 15.87
N ILE A 468 56.37 117.43 15.97
CA ILE A 468 57.11 116.19 15.75
C ILE A 468 56.84 115.20 16.89
N ASP A 469 56.82 115.65 18.15
CA ASP A 469 56.48 114.81 19.30
C ASP A 469 55.05 114.25 19.18
N ASP A 470 54.07 115.05 18.74
CA ASP A 470 52.71 114.59 18.44
C ASP A 470 52.70 113.56 17.28
N SER A 471 53.50 113.79 16.23
CA SER A 471 53.63 112.86 15.11
C SER A 471 54.27 111.53 15.53
N VAL A 472 55.31 111.56 16.38
CA VAL A 472 55.95 110.36 16.97
C VAL A 472 54.94 109.59 17.81
N SER A 473 54.15 110.27 18.64
CA SER A 473 53.10 109.63 19.44
C SER A 473 52.06 108.95 18.54
N LYS A 474 51.61 109.59 17.46
CA LYS A 474 50.65 109.02 16.51
C LYS A 474 51.23 107.83 15.74
N VAL A 475 52.50 107.89 15.34
CA VAL A 475 53.19 106.76 14.68
C VAL A 475 53.35 105.59 15.66
N ALA A 476 53.64 105.85 16.93
CA ALA A 476 53.73 104.81 17.96
C ALA A 476 52.38 104.08 18.14
N THR A 477 51.28 104.82 18.29
CA THR A 477 49.92 104.25 18.34
C THR A 477 49.57 103.50 17.04
N GLY A 478 49.94 104.05 15.88
CA GLY A 478 49.75 103.38 14.60
C GLY A 478 50.52 102.06 14.50
N THR A 479 51.76 102.03 15.02
CA THR A 479 52.60 100.82 15.05
C THR A 479 51.96 99.73 15.93
N GLU A 480 51.40 100.11 17.08
CA GLU A 480 50.70 99.18 17.97
C GLU A 480 49.44 98.58 17.31
N LEU A 481 48.59 99.41 16.70
CA LEU A 481 47.38 98.97 15.99
C LEU A 481 47.70 98.05 14.80
N VAL A 482 48.74 98.36 14.04
CA VAL A 482 49.17 97.54 12.90
C VAL A 482 49.80 96.23 13.38
N GLY A 483 50.53 96.24 14.50
CA GLY A 483 51.03 95.02 15.16
C GLY A 483 49.91 94.09 15.61
N GLU A 484 48.85 94.64 16.20
CA GLU A 484 47.64 93.89 16.57
C GLU A 484 46.91 93.32 15.34
N ALA A 485 46.84 94.08 14.25
CA ALA A 485 46.33 93.59 12.97
C ALA A 485 47.16 92.41 12.44
N GLY A 486 48.50 92.46 12.58
CA GLY A 486 49.40 91.38 12.19
C GLY A 486 49.17 90.10 13.00
N ALA A 487 49.10 90.20 14.32
CA ALA A 487 48.76 89.09 15.20
C ALA A 487 47.36 88.51 14.90
N THR A 488 46.42 89.34 14.43
CA THR A 488 45.10 88.90 13.99
C THR A 488 45.16 88.11 12.69
N MET A 489 46.00 88.50 11.73
CA MET A 489 46.23 87.72 10.51
C MET A 489 46.83 86.34 10.80
N GLU A 490 47.79 86.25 11.73
CA GLU A 490 48.35 84.95 12.16
C GLU A 490 47.30 84.02 12.76
N ARG A 491 46.41 84.56 13.61
CA ARG A 491 45.27 83.80 14.17
C ARG A 491 44.29 83.34 13.09
N ILE A 492 44.04 84.17 12.08
CA ILE A 492 43.20 83.79 10.92
C ILE A 492 43.85 82.63 10.16
N VAL A 493 45.15 82.70 9.86
CA VAL A 493 45.87 81.61 9.18
C VAL A 493 45.77 80.31 9.98
N ALA A 494 45.96 80.38 11.31
CA ALA A 494 45.84 79.22 12.18
C ALA A 494 44.41 78.63 12.18
N ALA A 495 43.39 79.47 12.28
CA ALA A 495 41.99 79.03 12.24
C ALA A 495 41.61 78.40 10.89
N VAL A 496 42.06 79.00 9.77
CA VAL A 496 41.83 78.46 8.42
C VAL A 496 42.53 77.11 8.24
N LYS A 497 43.73 76.94 8.81
CA LYS A 497 44.43 75.65 8.80
C LYS A 497 43.62 74.56 9.52
N SER A 498 43.01 74.87 10.66
CA SER A 498 42.11 73.94 11.35
C SER A 498 40.88 73.60 10.51
N VAL A 499 40.33 74.56 9.75
CA VAL A 499 39.23 74.28 8.80
C VAL A 499 39.68 73.31 7.71
N THR A 500 40.86 73.51 7.11
CA THR A 500 41.45 72.59 6.12
C THR A 500 41.59 71.17 6.67
N GLU A 501 42.04 71.04 7.92
CA GLU A 501 42.19 69.73 8.60
C GLU A 501 40.85 69.04 8.79
N ILE A 502 39.84 69.74 9.30
CA ILE A 502 38.47 69.21 9.47
C ILE A 502 37.87 68.80 8.11
N MET A 503 38.06 69.60 7.06
CA MET A 503 37.58 69.24 5.72
C MET A 503 38.29 68.00 5.17
N GLY A 504 39.57 67.80 5.50
CA GLY A 504 40.31 66.58 5.20
C GLY A 504 39.72 65.36 5.88
N GLU A 505 39.44 65.45 7.18
CA GLU A 505 38.78 64.38 7.95
C GLU A 505 37.39 64.05 7.41
N ILE A 506 36.57 65.07 7.09
CA ILE A 506 35.24 64.87 6.49
C ILE A 506 35.35 64.15 5.14
N SER A 507 36.33 64.50 4.31
CA SER A 507 36.54 63.85 3.02
C SER A 507 36.92 62.37 3.18
N ILE A 508 37.77 62.04 4.16
CA ILE A 508 38.16 60.65 4.46
C ILE A 508 36.94 59.87 4.97
N ALA A 509 36.22 60.42 5.95
CA ALA A 509 35.02 59.80 6.50
C ALA A 509 33.91 59.60 5.45
N SER A 510 33.72 60.58 4.55
CA SER A 510 32.74 60.47 3.47
C SER A 510 33.12 59.39 2.45
N HIS A 511 34.41 59.21 2.17
CA HIS A 511 34.87 58.14 1.28
C HIS A 511 34.69 56.75 1.92
N GLU A 512 34.92 56.62 3.23
CA GLU A 512 34.63 55.40 3.97
C GLU A 512 33.12 55.09 4.02
N GLN A 513 32.28 56.12 4.17
CA GLN A 513 30.82 55.99 4.06
C GLN A 513 30.39 55.54 2.66
N GLU A 514 30.99 56.07 1.60
CA GLU A 514 30.69 55.64 0.22
C GLU A 514 30.99 54.14 0.03
N ALA A 515 32.16 53.67 0.48
CA ALA A 515 32.51 52.25 0.43
C ALA A 515 31.58 51.38 1.28
N GLY A 516 31.18 51.85 2.47
CA GLY A 516 30.20 51.16 3.32
C GLY A 516 28.81 51.07 2.68
N ILE A 517 28.38 52.14 2.01
CA ILE A 517 27.12 52.18 1.27
C ILE A 517 27.14 51.20 0.08
N GLU A 518 28.26 51.09 -0.64
CA GLU A 518 28.41 50.12 -1.73
C GLU A 518 28.23 48.68 -1.25
N GLN A 519 28.80 48.34 -0.08
CA GLN A 519 28.60 47.02 0.54
C GLN A 519 27.13 46.79 0.94
N ILE A 520 26.46 47.81 1.49
CA ILE A 520 25.04 47.73 1.85
C ILE A 520 24.19 47.52 0.59
N ASN A 521 24.46 48.24 -0.50
CA ASN A 521 23.76 48.06 -1.77
C ASN A 521 23.91 46.64 -2.31
N GLN A 522 25.11 46.05 -2.19
CA GLN A 522 25.33 44.66 -2.59
C GLN A 522 24.52 43.68 -1.73
N ALA A 523 24.45 43.91 -0.41
CA ALA A 523 23.62 43.11 0.48
C ALA A 523 22.11 43.25 0.19
N ILE A 524 21.64 44.44 -0.18
CA ILE A 524 20.25 44.69 -0.60
C ILE A 524 19.95 43.92 -1.89
N ALA A 525 20.85 43.93 -2.87
CA ALA A 525 20.68 43.17 -4.11
C ALA A 525 20.60 41.65 -3.86
N GLU A 526 21.41 41.12 -2.94
CA GLU A 526 21.31 39.71 -2.52
C GLU A 526 19.99 39.41 -1.80
N MET A 527 19.53 40.30 -0.93
CA MET A 527 18.23 40.17 -0.27
C MET A 527 17.07 40.20 -1.26
N ASP A 528 17.12 41.05 -2.28
CA ASP A 528 16.12 41.10 -3.35
C ASP A 528 16.08 39.76 -4.13
N ALA A 529 17.25 39.23 -4.52
CA ALA A 529 17.32 37.94 -5.19
C ALA A 529 16.72 36.79 -4.35
N VAL A 530 16.99 36.75 -3.04
CA VAL A 530 16.38 35.79 -2.11
C VAL A 530 14.87 36.02 -1.97
N THR A 531 14.42 37.28 -1.97
CA THR A 531 13.00 37.64 -1.87
C THR A 531 12.23 37.17 -3.11
N GLN A 532 12.78 37.36 -4.31
CA GLN A 532 12.23 36.82 -5.55
C GLN A 532 12.24 35.28 -5.57
N GLN A 533 13.30 34.66 -5.08
CA GLN A 533 13.36 33.20 -4.94
C GLN A 533 12.29 32.68 -3.98
N ASN A 534 12.06 33.37 -2.86
CA ASN A 534 11.00 33.02 -1.90
C ASN A 534 9.62 33.13 -2.54
N ALA A 535 9.36 34.16 -3.35
CA ALA A 535 8.10 34.30 -4.09
C ALA A 535 7.87 33.11 -5.03
N ALA A 536 8.90 32.71 -5.79
CA ALA A 536 8.83 31.53 -6.67
C ALA A 536 8.63 30.23 -5.88
N LEU A 537 9.29 30.07 -4.72
CA LEU A 537 9.12 28.91 -3.85
C LEU A 537 7.72 28.84 -3.25
N VAL A 538 7.14 29.99 -2.89
CA VAL A 538 5.75 30.08 -2.39
C VAL A 538 4.77 29.62 -3.47
N GLU A 539 4.94 30.07 -4.71
CA GLU A 539 4.10 29.64 -5.83
C GLU A 539 4.22 28.13 -6.10
N GLN A 540 5.44 27.60 -6.12
CA GLN A 540 5.69 26.16 -6.27
C GLN A 540 5.11 25.34 -5.11
N ALA A 541 5.23 25.82 -3.88
CA ALA A 541 4.72 25.14 -2.70
C ALA A 541 3.18 25.17 -2.67
N ALA A 542 2.55 26.26 -3.12
CA ALA A 542 1.09 26.35 -3.24
C ALA A 542 0.56 25.34 -4.27
N ALA A 543 1.20 25.26 -5.45
CA ALA A 543 0.85 24.28 -6.48
C ALA A 543 1.05 22.83 -5.99
N ALA A 544 2.12 22.57 -5.23
CA ALA A 544 2.38 21.25 -4.65
C ALA A 544 1.33 20.86 -3.58
N ALA A 545 0.90 21.82 -2.74
CA ALA A 545 -0.16 21.60 -1.76
C ALA A 545 -1.51 21.30 -2.42
N GLU A 546 -1.88 22.04 -3.47
CA GLU A 546 -3.08 21.78 -4.26
C GLU A 546 -3.05 20.38 -4.91
N ALA A 547 -1.92 20.01 -5.54
CA ALA A 547 -1.75 18.68 -6.12
C ALA A 547 -1.85 17.55 -5.07
N GLN A 548 -1.32 17.75 -3.87
CA GLN A 548 -1.46 16.79 -2.76
C GLN A 548 -2.91 16.65 -2.30
N GLN A 549 -3.65 17.76 -2.22
CA GLN A 549 -5.06 17.77 -1.88
C GLN A 549 -5.88 16.98 -2.93
N ASP A 550 -5.64 17.23 -4.22
CA ASP A 550 -6.29 16.50 -5.32
C ASP A 550 -5.98 15.00 -5.27
N GLN A 551 -4.72 14.64 -5.02
CA GLN A 551 -4.31 13.23 -4.96
C GLN A 551 -4.93 12.52 -3.74
N ALA A 552 -5.06 13.21 -2.60
CA ALA A 552 -5.77 12.69 -1.45
C ALA A 552 -7.27 12.51 -1.73
N HIS A 553 -7.93 13.46 -2.41
CA HIS A 553 -9.32 13.31 -2.85
C HIS A 553 -9.50 12.13 -3.81
N GLN A 554 -8.60 11.94 -4.76
CA GLN A 554 -8.60 10.79 -5.67
C GLN A 554 -8.45 9.47 -4.90
N LEU A 555 -7.57 9.40 -3.90
CA LEU A 555 -7.42 8.22 -3.04
C LEU A 555 -8.72 7.92 -2.30
N VAL A 556 -9.36 8.92 -1.70
CA VAL A 556 -10.66 8.77 -1.02
C VAL A 556 -11.74 8.28 -1.98
N GLN A 557 -11.79 8.79 -3.21
CA GLN A 557 -12.74 8.33 -4.23
C GLN A 557 -12.47 6.88 -4.64
N LEU A 558 -11.21 6.50 -4.88
CA LEU A 558 -10.81 5.17 -5.29
C LEU A 558 -11.19 4.12 -4.24
N VAL A 559 -10.91 4.41 -2.96
CA VAL A 559 -11.31 3.54 -1.85
C VAL A 559 -12.75 3.76 -1.40
N GLY A 560 -13.44 4.75 -1.99
CA GLY A 560 -14.85 5.09 -1.78
C GLY A 560 -15.80 3.98 -2.23
N VAL A 561 -15.37 3.15 -3.20
CA VAL A 561 -16.12 1.97 -3.66
C VAL A 561 -16.31 0.95 -2.53
N PHE A 562 -15.38 0.89 -1.58
CA PHE A 562 -15.46 -0.03 -0.44
C PHE A 562 -16.33 0.56 0.68
N LYS A 563 -17.42 -0.13 1.02
CA LYS A 563 -18.36 0.29 2.08
C LYS A 563 -17.90 -0.24 3.42
N LEU A 564 -17.65 0.64 4.39
CA LEU A 564 -17.27 0.27 5.75
C LEU A 564 -18.49 0.23 6.68
N ALA A 565 -18.38 -0.47 7.81
CA ALA A 565 -19.47 -0.59 8.77
C ALA A 565 -19.86 0.76 9.42
N ASP A 566 -18.87 1.64 9.63
CA ASP A 566 -19.10 2.97 10.21
C ASP A 566 -19.85 3.93 9.28
N ASP A 567 -19.76 3.73 7.95
CA ASP A 567 -20.52 4.51 6.96
C ASP A 567 -22.05 4.31 7.13
N ARG A 568 -22.49 3.19 7.72
CA ARG A 568 -23.92 2.90 7.98
C ARG A 568 -24.43 3.47 9.31
N ARG A 569 -23.54 3.81 10.25
CA ARG A 569 -23.91 4.50 11.50
C ARG A 569 -24.05 6.01 11.32
N ALA A 570 -23.39 6.58 10.32
CA ALA A 570 -23.62 7.94 9.86
C ALA A 570 -24.86 8.02 8.95
N ALA A 571 -26.05 7.66 9.47
CA ALA A 571 -27.28 8.14 8.86
C ALA A 571 -27.28 9.68 8.88
N PRO A 572 -27.76 10.36 7.84
CA PRO A 572 -27.70 11.81 7.77
C PRO A 572 -28.57 12.36 8.91
N VAL A 573 -27.94 12.96 9.91
CA VAL A 573 -28.63 13.87 10.81
C VAL A 573 -29.18 14.95 9.87
N SER A 574 -30.51 14.93 9.69
CA SER A 574 -31.23 15.94 8.92
C SER A 574 -30.72 17.31 9.36
N ARG A 575 -29.93 17.97 8.50
CA ARG A 575 -29.44 19.31 8.76
C ARG A 575 -30.68 20.18 8.84
N LEU A 576 -31.10 20.49 10.07
CA LEU A 576 -32.05 21.55 10.35
C LEU A 576 -31.53 22.80 9.63
N ASN A 577 -32.32 23.22 8.65
CA ASN A 577 -32.15 24.39 7.81
C ASN A 577 -31.53 25.57 8.60
N PRO A 578 -30.37 26.13 8.21
CA PRO A 578 -29.89 27.35 8.85
C PRO A 578 -30.89 28.46 8.52
N ARG A 579 -31.57 28.97 9.56
CA ARG A 579 -32.34 30.20 9.48
C ARG A 579 -31.44 31.29 8.89
N LYS A 580 -31.91 31.90 7.79
CA LYS A 580 -31.33 33.11 7.19
C LYS A 580 -31.00 34.13 8.30
N PRO A 581 -29.77 34.67 8.36
CA PRO A 581 -29.51 35.83 9.20
C PRO A 581 -30.24 37.04 8.61
N SER A 582 -31.02 37.71 9.44
CA SER A 582 -31.64 38.99 9.15
C SER A 582 -30.57 40.01 8.80
N ARG A 583 -30.65 40.58 7.58
CA ARG A 583 -29.85 41.74 7.17
C ARG A 583 -30.10 42.89 8.15
N LEU A 584 -29.13 43.20 9.00
CA LEU A 584 -29.00 44.54 9.58
C LEU A 584 -28.53 45.48 8.46
N ALA A 585 -29.37 46.44 8.13
CA ALA A 585 -29.02 47.57 7.27
C ALA A 585 -28.11 48.51 8.06
N LEU A 586 -26.85 48.62 7.62
CA LEU A 586 -26.00 49.77 7.90
C LEU A 586 -25.74 50.44 6.56
N GLY A 587 -26.52 51.50 6.29
CA GLY A 587 -26.27 52.40 5.18
C GLY A 587 -25.02 53.23 5.48
N HIS A 588 -23.98 53.03 4.67
CA HIS A 588 -22.87 53.96 4.57
C HIS A 588 -23.36 55.28 3.98
N ARG A 589 -23.10 56.36 4.70
CA ARG A 589 -23.07 57.73 4.17
C ARG A 589 -21.80 57.89 3.34
N GLU A 590 -21.96 58.29 2.09
CA GLU A 590 -20.93 58.94 1.28
C GLU A 590 -20.61 60.32 1.87
N ALA A 591 -19.32 60.68 1.90
CA ALA A 591 -18.87 62.06 1.94
C ALA A 591 -17.48 62.15 1.26
N ALA A 592 -17.46 62.98 0.20
CA ALA A 592 -16.41 63.85 -0.35
C ALA A 592 -14.93 63.51 -0.14
#